data_AF-A0A2W0C0Y7-F1
#
_entry.id   AF-A0A2W0C0Y7-F1
#
_cell.length_a   1.000
_cell.length_b   1.000
_cell.length_c   1.000
_cell.angle_alpha   90.00
_cell.angle_beta   90.00
_cell.angle_gamma   90.00
#
_symmetry.space_group_name_H-M   'P 1'
#
loop_
_entity.id
_entity.type
_entity.pdbx_description
1 polymer ?
#
loop_
_entity_poly.entity_id
_entity_poly.type
_entity_poly.pdbx_seq_one_letter_code
_entity_poly.pdbx_strand_id
1 'polypeptide(L)'
;MARRRDRNWPYRKLMAKRILSISYDPSLLLTRQLLLQQMSHEVRSAEGFAKAWEICSEQAGRFDLIILGHSVPHSDKEPIIAHITKATFAAQPAQ
;
A
#
# COMPACT_ATOMS: atom_id res chain seq x y z
N MET A 1 -3.31 -30.73 -26.60
CA MET A 1 -2.60 -29.88 -25.62
C MET A 1 -3.52 -28.72 -25.22
N ALA A 2 -4.24 -28.88 -24.11
CA ALA A 2 -5.25 -27.92 -23.66
C ALA A 2 -4.60 -26.72 -22.98
N ARG A 3 -4.78 -25.53 -23.55
CA ARG A 3 -4.57 -24.24 -22.88
C ARG A 3 -5.48 -24.21 -21.65
N ARG A 4 -4.93 -24.34 -20.44
CA ARG A 4 -5.66 -24.03 -19.20
C ARG A 4 -5.87 -22.52 -19.13
N ARG A 5 -6.92 -22.04 -19.81
CA ARG A 5 -7.59 -20.80 -19.44
C ARG A 5 -8.31 -21.09 -18.13
N ASP A 6 -7.69 -20.73 -17.02
CA ASP A 6 -8.35 -20.75 -15.73
C ASP A 6 -9.40 -19.63 -15.73
N ARG A 7 -10.62 -20.01 -16.11
CA ARG A 7 -11.83 -19.20 -16.17
C ARG A 7 -12.51 -19.27 -14.80
N ASN A 8 -11.93 -18.66 -13.78
CA ASN A 8 -12.59 -18.59 -12.47
C ASN A 8 -12.36 -17.23 -11.78
N TRP A 9 -13.27 -16.29 -12.03
CA TRP A 9 -13.48 -15.07 -11.24
C TRP A 9 -15.00 -15.00 -10.98
N PRO A 10 -15.47 -15.03 -9.71
CA PRO A 10 -15.51 -13.79 -8.92
C PRO A 10 -15.39 -13.93 -7.37
N TYR A 11 -14.75 -14.98 -6.81
CA TYR A 11 -14.81 -15.20 -5.34
C TYR A 11 -13.53 -15.66 -4.62
N ARG A 12 -12.33 -15.51 -5.20
CA ARG A 12 -11.10 -15.57 -4.37
C ARG A 12 -10.85 -14.21 -3.72
N LYS A 13 -11.44 -13.99 -2.54
CA LYS A 13 -11.14 -12.87 -1.62
C LYS A 13 -11.36 -11.47 -2.23
N LEU A 14 -12.61 -11.03 -2.19
CA LEU A 14 -12.99 -9.61 -2.12
C LEU A 14 -12.58 -9.02 -0.74
N MET A 15 -11.33 -9.21 -0.31
CA MET A 15 -10.84 -8.58 0.91
C MET A 15 -10.40 -7.18 0.52
N ALA A 16 -11.08 -6.17 1.07
CA ALA A 16 -10.64 -4.78 1.00
C ALA A 16 -9.16 -4.72 1.34
N LYS A 17 -8.34 -4.27 0.38
CA LYS A 17 -6.91 -4.12 0.58
C LYS A 17 -6.66 -2.85 1.37
N ARG A 18 -5.72 -2.90 2.32
CA ARG A 18 -5.26 -1.74 3.08
C ARG A 18 -4.14 -1.10 2.29
N ILE A 19 -4.40 0.07 1.72
CA ILE A 19 -3.51 0.78 0.81
C ILE A 19 -3.01 2.06 1.47
N LEU A 20 -1.70 2.26 1.48
CA LEU A 20 -1.08 3.54 1.83
C LEU A 20 -0.70 4.28 0.54
N SER A 21 -1.27 5.46 0.33
CA SER A 21 -0.93 6.34 -0.79
C SER A 21 -0.11 7.53 -0.29
N ILE A 22 1.07 7.74 -0.84
CA ILE A 22 2.01 8.79 -0.43
C ILE A 22 2.29 9.70 -1.62
N SER A 23 2.22 11.01 -1.42
CA SER A 23 2.51 12.02 -2.45
C SER A 23 2.77 13.36 -1.79
N TYR A 24 3.48 14.26 -2.47
CA TYR A 24 3.53 15.68 -2.09
C TYR A 24 2.43 16.52 -2.77
N ASP A 25 1.70 15.91 -3.71
CA ASP A 25 0.57 16.54 -4.40
C ASP A 25 -0.75 16.11 -3.72
N PRO A 26 -1.47 17.05 -3.04
CA PRO A 26 -2.71 16.75 -2.33
C PRO A 26 -3.88 16.43 -3.26
N SER A 27 -3.93 17.00 -4.47
CA SER A 27 -4.95 16.68 -5.47
C SER A 27 -4.81 15.24 -5.94
N LEU A 28 -3.57 14.80 -6.18
CA LEU A 28 -3.30 13.41 -6.55
C LEU A 28 -3.66 12.41 -5.44
N LEU A 29 -3.43 12.77 -4.17
CA LEU A 29 -3.86 11.95 -3.03
C LEU A 29 -5.37 11.81 -3.00
N LEU A 30 -6.10 12.92 -3.12
CA LEU A 30 -7.56 12.93 -3.06
C LEU A 30 -8.16 12.09 -4.18
N THR A 31 -7.75 12.31 -5.44
CA THR A 31 -8.27 11.55 -6.58
C THR A 31 -8.03 10.05 -6.40
N ARG A 32 -6.81 9.66 -5.99
CA ARG A 32 -6.47 8.25 -5.81
C ARG A 32 -7.25 7.61 -4.66
N GLN A 33 -7.44 8.34 -3.57
CA GLN A 33 -8.23 7.88 -2.44
C GLN A 33 -9.66 7.58 -2.85
N LEU A 34 -10.34 8.53 -3.51
CA LEU A 34 -11.71 8.35 -3.98
C LEU A 34 -11.85 7.15 -4.94
N LEU A 35 -10.94 7.04 -5.91
CA LEU A 35 -10.96 5.95 -6.90
C LEU A 35 -10.79 4.57 -6.25
N LEU A 36 -9.81 4.42 -5.37
CA LEU A 36 -9.53 3.14 -4.72
C LEU A 36 -10.60 2.77 -3.67
N GLN A 37 -11.14 3.77 -2.95
CA GLN A 37 -12.27 3.55 -2.04
C GLN A 37 -13.53 3.13 -2.78
N GLN A 38 -13.80 3.68 -3.97
CA GLN A 38 -14.90 3.22 -4.84
C GLN A 38 -14.76 1.74 -5.23
N MET A 39 -13.53 1.23 -5.28
CA MET A 39 -13.22 -0.19 -5.50
C MET A 39 -13.25 -1.03 -4.22
N SER A 40 -13.80 -0.49 -3.13
CA SER A 40 -13.90 -1.14 -1.80
C SER A 40 -12.54 -1.45 -1.17
N HIS A 41 -11.54 -0.59 -1.36
CA HIS A 41 -10.27 -0.66 -0.63
C HIS A 41 -10.27 0.31 0.56
N GLU A 42 -9.55 -0.06 1.63
CA GLU A 42 -9.24 0.86 2.72
C GLU A 42 -8.01 1.67 2.33
N VAL A 43 -8.14 2.98 2.23
CA VAL A 43 -7.04 3.84 1.76
C VAL A 43 -6.69 4.85 2.83
N ARG A 44 -5.41 4.89 3.22
CA ARG A 44 -4.82 6.00 3.98
C ARG A 44 -3.93 6.81 3.06
N SER A 45 -4.12 8.12 3.05
CA SER A 45 -3.31 9.06 2.26
C SER A 45 -2.36 9.83 3.18
N ALA A 46 -1.10 9.94 2.77
CA ALA A 46 -0.05 10.66 3.47
C ALA A 46 0.57 11.72 2.56
N GLU A 47 0.58 12.96 3.05
CA GLU A 47 1.24 14.06 2.36
C GLU A 47 2.69 14.17 2.84
N GLY A 48 3.63 13.80 1.97
CA GLY A 48 5.06 13.80 2.26
C GLY A 48 5.54 12.72 3.23
N PHE A 49 6.85 12.77 3.53
CA PHE A 49 7.56 11.74 4.29
C PHE A 49 7.11 11.63 5.76
N ALA A 50 7.02 12.75 6.48
CA ALA A 50 6.76 12.75 7.91
C ALA A 50 5.45 12.04 8.28
N LYS A 51 4.38 12.37 7.54
CA LYS A 51 3.06 11.75 7.73
C LYS A 51 3.04 10.28 7.32
N ALA A 52 3.78 9.93 6.26
CA ALA A 52 3.92 8.53 5.86
C ALA A 52 4.64 7.71 6.93
N TRP A 53 5.68 8.28 7.54
CA TRP A 53 6.46 7.63 8.60
C TRP A 53 5.63 7.39 9.86
N GLU A 54 4.85 8.38 10.29
CA GLU A 54 3.91 8.26 11.41
C GLU A 54 2.92 7.11 11.17
N ILE A 55 2.27 7.09 10.01
CA ILE A 55 1.28 6.06 9.64
C ILE A 55 1.90 4.65 9.59
N CYS A 56 3.14 4.53 9.10
CA CYS A 56 3.87 3.25 9.08
C CYS A 56 4.28 2.79 10.49
N SER A 57 4.57 3.72 11.39
CA SER A 57 5.05 3.42 12.76
C SER A 57 3.93 3.04 13.73
N GLU A 58 2.67 3.34 13.41
CA GLU A 58 1.51 2.89 14.17
C GLU A 58 1.36 1.35 14.13
N GLN A 59 0.92 0.71 15.23
CA GLN A 59 0.68 -0.76 15.27
C GLN A 59 -0.34 -1.24 14.21
N ALA A 60 -1.20 -0.34 13.71
CA ALA A 60 -2.13 -0.58 12.62
C ALA A 60 -1.50 -0.44 11.22
N GLY A 61 -0.21 -0.10 11.10
CA GLY A 61 0.54 0.22 9.88
C GLY A 61 0.82 -0.93 8.91
N ARG A 62 0.11 -2.06 9.04
CA ARG A 62 0.18 -3.16 8.06
C ARG A 62 -0.65 -2.81 6.81
N PHE A 63 0.03 -2.58 5.70
CA PHE A 63 -0.58 -2.33 4.39
C PHE A 63 -0.31 -3.49 3.43
N ASP A 64 -1.29 -3.79 2.57
CA ASP A 64 -1.17 -4.76 1.48
C ASP A 64 -0.44 -4.16 0.26
N LEU A 65 -0.54 -2.84 0.08
CA LEU A 65 0.05 -2.10 -1.02
C LEU A 65 0.42 -0.69 -0.58
N ILE A 66 1.56 -0.20 -1.07
CA ILE A 66 2.01 1.17 -0.87
C ILE A 66 2.25 1.80 -2.23
N ILE A 67 1.66 2.97 -2.45
CA ILE A 67 1.76 3.72 -3.69
C ILE A 67 2.57 4.99 -3.40
N LEU A 68 3.80 5.02 -3.92
CA LEU A 68 4.70 6.17 -3.80
C LEU A 68 4.55 7.08 -5.03
N GLY A 69 4.10 8.31 -4.81
CA GLY A 69 4.00 9.33 -5.85
C GLY A 69 5.37 9.66 -6.45
N HIS A 70 5.38 10.01 -7.74
CA HIS A 70 6.62 10.34 -8.44
C HIS A 70 7.34 11.56 -7.85
N SER A 71 6.58 12.51 -7.29
CA SER A 71 7.09 13.72 -6.64
C SER A 71 7.80 13.48 -5.30
N VAL A 72 7.74 12.27 -4.74
CA VAL A 72 8.48 11.94 -3.52
C VAL A 72 9.97 11.80 -3.85
N PRO A 73 10.87 12.58 -3.22
CA PRO A 73 12.32 12.49 -3.43
C PRO A 73 12.87 11.09 -3.14
N HIS A 74 13.98 10.72 -3.79
CA HIS A 74 14.59 9.40 -3.56
C HIS A 74 15.04 9.22 -2.10
N SER A 75 15.58 10.29 -1.50
CA SER A 75 15.99 10.35 -0.09
C SER A 75 14.87 9.96 0.88
N ASP A 76 13.62 10.23 0.51
CA ASP A 76 12.45 9.98 1.35
C ASP A 76 11.86 8.59 1.08
N LYS A 77 12.03 8.06 -0.14
CA LYS A 77 11.54 6.73 -0.54
C LYS A 77 12.32 5.61 0.17
N GLU A 78 13.64 5.72 0.24
CA GLU A 78 14.51 4.66 0.77
C GLU A 78 14.18 4.26 2.22
N PRO A 79 14.04 5.20 3.19
CA PRO A 79 13.73 4.82 4.57
C PRO A 79 12.36 4.17 4.70
N ILE A 80 11.36 4.64 3.94
CA ILE A 80 10.01 4.07 3.90
C ILE A 80 10.10 2.62 3.40
N ILE A 81 10.72 2.39 2.25
CA ILE A 81 10.87 1.05 1.66
C ILE A 81 11.62 0.11 2.62
N ALA A 82 12.71 0.59 3.22
CA ALA A 82 13.51 -0.20 4.16
C ALA A 82 12.71 -0.60 5.41
N HIS A 83 11.89 0.30 5.95
CA HIS A 83 11.05 0.02 7.12
C HIS A 83 9.99 -1.06 6.81
N ILE A 84 9.29 -0.93 5.69
CA ILE A 84 8.22 -1.85 5.29
C ILE A 84 8.76 -3.23 4.90
N THR A 85 9.88 -3.29 4.18
CA THR A 85 10.49 -4.57 3.78
C THR A 85 11.03 -5.34 4.98
N LYS A 86 11.69 -4.69 5.94
CA LYS A 86 12.18 -5.34 7.17
C LYS A 86 11.05 -5.90 8.04
N ALA A 87 9.96 -5.16 8.19
CA ALA A 87 8.78 -5.63 8.92
C ALA A 87 8.14 -6.89 8.29
N THR A 88 8.32 -7.09 6.98
CA THR A 88 7.77 -8.24 6.25
C THR A 88 8.62 -9.52 6.43
N PHE A 89 9.93 -9.40 6.71
CA PHE A 89 10.82 -10.53 6.97
C PHE A 89 10.89 -10.97 8.44
N ALA A 90 10.40 -10.17 9.38
CA ALA A 90 10.36 -10.53 10.81
C ALA A 90 9.17 -11.45 11.18
N ALA A 91 8.32 -11.82 10.22
CA ALA A 91 7.15 -12.67 10.44
C ALA A 91 7.43 -14.13 10.00
N GLN A 92 8.30 -14.82 10.74
CA GLN A 92 8.36 -16.29 10.79
C GLN A 92 8.99 -16.73 12.13
N PRO A 93 8.21 -17.26 13.10
CA PRO A 93 8.78 -18.18 14.06
C PRO A 93 8.88 -19.53 13.35
N ALA A 94 10.12 -19.99 13.13
CA ALA A 94 10.36 -21.40 12.85
C ALA A 94 10.06 -22.19 14.13
N GLN A 95 9.16 -23.18 14.00
CA GLN A 95 8.89 -24.19 15.02
C GLN A 95 10.10 -25.10 15.19
#